data_AF-A0A4D7C0R2-F1
#
_entry.id   AF-A0A4D7C0R2-F1
#
_cell.length_a   1.000
_cell.length_b   1.000
_cell.length_c   1.000
_cell.angle_alpha   90.00
_cell.angle_beta   90.00
_cell.angle_gamma   90.00
#
_symmetry.space_group_name_H-M   'P 1'
#
loop_
_entity.id
_entity.type
_entity.pdbx_description
1 polymer ?
#
loop_
_entity_poly.entity_id
_entity_poly.type
_entity_poly.pdbx_seq_one_letter_code
_entity_poly.pdbx_strand_id
1 'polypeptide(L)'
;MTGRPIYAYAHFYAEPQYYLASQADEIWMHPMGGVLLSGYDDHQLYFASALKKLGVTVNVFRAGRYKSAVEPYERDTMSDDAREASQALLGTLWGQYSAEVAASRKAKGFTVARLTNALPTQVERADGDLAKLALGSERSIRLVRSARSTPI
;
A
#
# COMPACT_ATOMS: atom_id res chain seq x y z
N MET A 1 -19.83 -11.55 -17.89
CA MET A 1 -19.07 -12.37 -16.92
C MET A 1 -19.55 -13.82 -17.05
N THR A 2 -18.64 -14.80 -17.10
CA THR A 2 -18.91 -16.21 -17.45
C THR A 2 -19.56 -17.05 -16.34
N GLY A 3 -20.04 -16.42 -15.25
CA GLY A 3 -20.74 -17.08 -14.14
C GLY A 3 -19.89 -18.02 -13.28
N ARG A 4 -18.57 -18.11 -13.55
CA ARG A 4 -17.64 -18.95 -12.79
C ARG A 4 -17.08 -18.17 -11.59
N PRO A 5 -16.98 -18.78 -10.41
CA PRO A 5 -16.38 -18.13 -9.25
C PRO A 5 -14.87 -17.90 -9.46
N ILE A 6 -14.38 -16.76 -8.99
CA ILE A 6 -12.98 -16.36 -9.02
C ILE A 6 -12.42 -16.44 -7.59
N TYR A 7 -11.29 -17.13 -7.45
CA TYR A 7 -10.58 -17.28 -6.18
C TYR A 7 -9.19 -16.65 -6.30
N ALA A 8 -8.81 -15.80 -5.35
CA ALA A 8 -7.45 -15.29 -5.23
C ALA A 8 -6.74 -15.97 -4.06
N TYR A 9 -5.50 -16.40 -4.25
CA TYR A 9 -4.67 -16.97 -3.18
C TYR A 9 -3.30 -16.31 -3.14
N ALA A 10 -2.83 -15.97 -1.94
CA ALA A 10 -1.45 -15.57 -1.69
C ALA A 10 -1.04 -15.89 -0.24
N HIS A 11 0.27 -15.91 0.01
CA HIS A 11 0.77 -15.93 1.40
C HIS A 11 0.62 -14.54 2.02
N PHE A 12 1.00 -13.51 1.28
CA PHE A 12 0.89 -12.12 1.71
C PHE A 12 0.29 -11.27 0.60
N TYR A 13 -0.52 -10.28 1.00
CA TYR A 13 -1.09 -9.27 0.12
C TYR A 13 -0.55 -7.89 0.52
N ALA A 14 0.19 -7.26 -0.40
CA ALA A 14 0.43 -5.82 -0.38
C ALA A 14 -0.61 -5.11 -1.25
N GLU A 15 -0.56 -3.78 -1.36
CA GLU A 15 -1.59 -2.97 -2.01
C GLU A 15 -1.95 -3.46 -3.43
N PRO A 16 -0.98 -3.70 -4.35
CA PRO A 16 -1.31 -4.12 -5.71
C PRO A 16 -1.95 -5.51 -5.77
N GLN A 17 -1.45 -6.45 -4.97
CA GLN A 17 -1.98 -7.82 -4.92
C GLN A 17 -3.39 -7.81 -4.31
N TYR A 18 -3.61 -7.01 -3.26
CA TYR A 18 -4.91 -6.92 -2.62
C TYR A 18 -5.95 -6.26 -3.53
N TYR A 19 -5.56 -5.27 -4.33
CA TYR A 19 -6.45 -4.64 -5.31
C TYR A 19 -6.97 -5.63 -6.35
N LEU A 20 -6.11 -6.49 -6.88
CA LEU A 20 -6.53 -7.54 -7.81
C LEU A 20 -7.38 -8.60 -7.10
N ALA A 21 -6.96 -9.01 -5.91
CA ALA A 21 -7.67 -10.00 -5.10
C ALA A 21 -9.06 -9.50 -4.67
N SER A 22 -9.25 -8.19 -4.50
CA SER A 22 -10.52 -7.62 -4.06
C SER A 22 -11.66 -7.87 -5.05
N GLN A 23 -11.32 -8.03 -6.33
CA GLN A 23 -12.27 -8.33 -7.41
C GLN A 23 -12.71 -9.81 -7.44
N ALA A 24 -12.04 -10.69 -6.68
CA ALA A 24 -12.39 -12.10 -6.58
C ALA A 24 -13.60 -12.32 -5.64
N ASP A 25 -14.37 -13.38 -5.88
CA ASP A 25 -15.48 -13.77 -5.01
C ASP A 25 -14.98 -14.16 -3.61
N GLU A 26 -13.82 -14.82 -3.54
CA GLU A 26 -13.16 -15.16 -2.28
C GLU A 26 -11.65 -14.90 -2.32
N ILE A 27 -11.12 -14.45 -1.17
CA ILE A 27 -9.69 -14.24 -0.96
C ILE A 27 -9.21 -15.28 0.05
N TRP A 28 -8.18 -16.03 -0.34
CA TRP A 28 -7.61 -17.10 0.44
C TRP A 28 -6.17 -16.77 0.83
N MET A 29 -5.83 -17.06 2.07
CA MET A 29 -4.51 -16.73 2.61
C MET A 29 -3.92 -17.91 3.37
N HIS A 30 -2.59 -17.99 3.40
CA HIS A 30 -1.89 -18.93 4.27
C HIS A 30 -2.11 -18.56 5.76
N PRO A 31 -2.19 -19.52 6.70
CA PRO A 31 -2.35 -19.22 8.13
C PRO A 31 -1.24 -18.36 8.74
N MET A 32 -0.03 -18.43 8.18
CA MET A 32 1.11 -17.57 8.55
C MET A 32 1.26 -16.34 7.63
N GLY A 33 0.18 -16.00 6.93
CA GLY A 33 0.15 -14.92 5.95
C GLY A 33 -0.26 -13.58 6.53
N GLY A 34 -0.57 -12.61 5.66
CA GLY A 34 -1.11 -11.33 6.09
C GLY A 34 -1.58 -10.44 4.94
N VAL A 35 -2.44 -9.49 5.28
CA VAL A 35 -2.75 -8.34 4.42
C VAL A 35 -2.12 -7.12 5.08
N LEU A 36 -1.22 -6.44 4.37
CA LEU A 36 -0.52 -5.26 4.87
C LEU A 36 -0.71 -4.13 3.87
N LEU A 37 -1.45 -3.11 4.29
CA LEU A 37 -1.74 -1.92 3.50
C LEU A 37 -1.28 -0.70 4.32
N SER A 38 -0.29 0.01 3.81
CA SER A 38 0.32 1.19 4.43
C SER A 38 -0.08 2.50 3.76
N GLY A 39 -0.62 2.44 2.55
CA GLY A 39 -0.94 3.62 1.75
C GLY A 39 0.21 3.98 0.79
N TYR A 40 -0.03 4.98 -0.06
CA TYR A 40 0.96 5.42 -1.04
C TYR A 40 1.87 6.50 -0.46
N ASP A 41 3.16 6.35 -0.75
CA ASP A 41 4.21 7.30 -0.41
C ASP A 41 5.07 7.66 -1.63
N ASP A 42 5.90 8.68 -1.46
CA ASP A 42 6.87 9.14 -2.45
C ASP A 42 8.17 9.47 -1.72
N HIS A 43 9.25 8.82 -2.14
CA HIS A 43 10.57 8.96 -1.53
C HIS A 43 11.55 9.45 -2.59
N GLN A 44 11.93 10.73 -2.48
CA GLN A 44 12.92 11.33 -3.35
C GLN A 44 14.24 11.51 -2.60
N LEU A 45 15.34 11.05 -3.21
CA LEU A 45 16.69 11.29 -2.70
C LEU A 45 17.15 12.71 -3.04
N TYR A 46 17.95 13.29 -2.15
CA TYR A 46 18.54 14.61 -2.35
C TYR A 46 20.07 14.55 -2.17
N PHE A 47 20.77 15.24 -3.06
CA PHE A 47 22.21 15.12 -3.26
C PHE A 47 22.95 16.46 -3.23
N ALA A 48 22.27 17.60 -3.04
CA ALA A 48 22.90 18.91 -3.14
C ALA A 48 24.13 19.05 -2.23
N SER A 49 24.01 18.67 -0.95
CA SER A 49 25.14 18.67 -0.02
C SER A 49 26.27 17.72 -0.42
N ALA A 50 25.94 16.55 -0.99
CA ALA A 50 26.95 15.59 -1.46
C ALA A 50 27.71 16.14 -2.67
N LEU A 51 27.01 16.70 -3.65
CA LEU A 51 27.58 17.31 -4.85
C LEU A 51 28.48 18.50 -4.50
N LYS A 52 28.04 19.35 -3.56
CA LYS A 52 28.85 20.46 -3.05
C LYS A 52 30.16 19.98 -2.44
N LYS A 53 30.14 18.89 -1.65
CA LYS A 53 31.36 18.30 -1.06
C LYS A 53 32.31 17.74 -2.11
N LEU A 54 31.78 17.26 -3.23
CA LEU A 54 32.55 16.75 -4.36
C LEU A 54 33.04 17.86 -5.30
N GLY A 55 32.75 19.14 -5.02
CA GLY A 55 33.10 20.26 -5.88
C GLY A 55 32.30 20.29 -7.19
N VAL A 56 31.15 19.61 -7.25
CA VAL A 56 30.27 19.57 -8.42
C VAL A 56 29.26 20.71 -8.36
N THR A 57 29.24 21.55 -9.39
CA THR A 57 28.24 22.61 -9.57
C THR A 57 27.22 22.16 -10.61
N VAL A 58 25.95 22.09 -10.20
CA VAL A 58 24.83 21.78 -11.09
C VAL A 58 24.16 23.08 -11.53
N ASN A 59 24.13 23.33 -12.85
CA ASN A 59 23.41 24.45 -13.44
C ASN A 59 22.11 23.93 -14.05
N VAL A 60 20.97 24.28 -13.44
CA VAL A 60 19.65 23.84 -13.89
C VAL A 60 18.77 25.04 -14.19
N PHE A 61 17.85 24.84 -15.13
CA PHE A 61 16.82 25.81 -15.47
C PHE A 61 15.45 25.23 -15.11
N ARG A 62 14.74 25.92 -14.23
CA ARG A 62 13.39 25.56 -13.79
C ARG A 62 12.40 26.60 -14.27
N ALA A 63 11.38 26.14 -15.00
CA ALA A 63 10.23 26.95 -15.38
C ALA A 63 8.96 26.30 -14.83
N GLY A 64 8.26 27.01 -13.96
CA GLY A 64 7.03 26.56 -13.31
C GLY A 64 7.19 26.26 -11.83
N ARG A 65 6.13 26.56 -11.06
CA ARG A 65 6.06 26.41 -9.60
C ARG A 65 6.25 24.95 -9.15
N TYR A 66 5.55 24.02 -9.81
CA TYR A 66 5.51 22.60 -9.45
C TYR A 66 6.53 21.71 -10.18
N LYS A 67 7.49 22.27 -10.92
CA LYS A 67 8.49 21.48 -11.66
C LYS A 67 9.65 21.09 -10.74
N SER A 68 9.46 20.02 -9.96
CA SER A 68 10.36 19.60 -8.87
C SER A 68 11.51 18.66 -9.29
N ALA A 69 11.59 18.24 -10.56
CA ALA A 69 12.55 17.25 -11.04
C ALA A 69 14.04 17.60 -10.79
N VAL A 70 14.36 18.87 -10.60
CA VAL A 70 15.74 19.35 -10.34
C VAL A 70 16.06 19.52 -8.85
N GLU A 71 15.05 19.46 -7.98
CA GLU A 71 15.23 19.68 -6.54
C GLU A 71 16.26 18.75 -5.89
N PRO A 72 16.41 17.46 -6.28
CA PRO A 72 17.46 16.59 -5.75
C PRO A 72 18.88 17.17 -5.86
N TYR A 73 19.12 18.02 -6.85
CA TYR A 73 20.44 18.56 -7.14
C TYR A 73 20.68 19.95 -6.53
N GLU A 74 19.61 20.67 -6.21
CA GLU A 74 19.66 22.03 -5.67
C GLU A 74 19.40 22.09 -4.16
N ARG A 75 18.72 21.09 -3.61
CA ARG A 75 18.24 21.07 -2.21
C ARG A 75 18.63 19.75 -1.55
N ASP A 76 18.51 19.73 -0.23
CA ASP A 76 18.61 18.51 0.58
C ASP A 76 17.24 18.00 1.06
N THR A 77 16.18 18.77 0.78
CA THR A 77 14.81 18.46 1.19
C THR A 77 13.79 18.93 0.16
N MET A 78 12.63 18.25 0.17
CA MET A 78 11.48 18.57 -0.65
C MET A 78 10.94 19.97 -0.38
N SER A 79 10.72 20.76 -1.44
CA SER A 79 10.06 22.05 -1.33
C SER A 79 8.58 21.90 -0.93
N ASP A 80 7.99 22.99 -0.44
CA ASP A 80 6.57 23.00 -0.07
C ASP A 80 5.66 22.81 -1.29
N ASP A 81 6.03 23.40 -2.44
CA ASP A 81 5.30 23.22 -3.70
C ASP A 81 5.34 21.77 -4.19
N ALA A 82 6.52 21.13 -4.11
CA ALA A 82 6.65 19.72 -4.44
C ALA A 82 5.83 18.85 -3.48
N ARG A 83 5.87 19.16 -2.18
CA ARG A 83 5.11 18.45 -1.15
C ARG A 83 3.60 18.55 -1.38
N GLU A 84 3.10 19.74 -1.67
CA GLU A 84 1.69 19.98 -2.02
C GLU A 84 1.28 19.13 -3.24
N ALA A 85 2.10 19.13 -4.30
CA ALA A 85 1.82 18.37 -5.51
C ALA A 85 1.81 16.84 -5.27
N SER A 86 2.82 16.29 -4.58
CA SER A 86 2.86 14.86 -4.28
C SER A 86 1.72 14.45 -3.34
N GLN A 87 1.38 15.26 -2.33
CA GLN A 87 0.25 14.97 -1.43
C GLN A 87 -1.09 14.93 -2.20
N ALA A 88 -1.32 15.87 -3.11
CA ALA A 88 -2.53 15.88 -3.93
C ALA A 88 -2.62 14.63 -4.84
N LEU A 89 -1.50 14.24 -5.46
CA LEU A 89 -1.44 13.06 -6.32
C LEU A 89 -1.66 11.77 -5.53
N LEU A 90 -0.86 11.54 -4.48
CA LEU A 90 -0.93 10.34 -3.64
C LEU A 90 -2.30 10.21 -2.98
N GLY A 91 -2.87 11.31 -2.48
CA GLY A 91 -4.21 11.33 -1.90
C GLY A 91 -5.30 10.94 -2.90
N THR A 92 -5.18 11.41 -4.14
CA THR A 92 -6.12 11.04 -5.22
C THR A 92 -6.02 9.55 -5.55
N LEU A 93 -4.80 9.04 -5.76
CA LEU A 93 -4.56 7.64 -6.08
C LEU A 93 -5.01 6.70 -4.95
N TRP A 94 -4.73 7.06 -3.70
CA TRP A 94 -5.14 6.29 -2.54
C TRP A 94 -6.66 6.31 -2.33
N GLY A 95 -7.30 7.47 -2.59
CA GLY A 95 -8.75 7.60 -2.55
C GLY A 95 -9.43 6.70 -3.59
N GLN A 96 -8.92 6.68 -4.82
CA GLN A 96 -9.42 5.80 -5.89
C GLN A 96 -9.25 4.32 -5.52
N TYR A 97 -8.04 3.93 -5.12
CA TYR A 97 -7.75 2.57 -4.63
C TYR A 97 -8.74 2.14 -3.54
N SER A 98 -8.91 2.99 -2.52
CA SER A 98 -9.74 2.68 -1.36
C SER A 98 -11.21 2.53 -1.74
N ALA A 99 -11.71 3.38 -2.64
CA ALA A 99 -13.08 3.35 -3.11
C ALA A 99 -13.37 2.08 -3.93
N GLU A 100 -12.46 1.72 -4.85
CA GLU A 100 -12.63 0.56 -5.72
C GLU A 100 -12.53 -0.76 -4.95
N VAL A 101 -11.57 -0.87 -4.03
CA VAL A 101 -11.47 -2.03 -3.13
C VAL A 101 -12.74 -2.12 -2.29
N ALA A 102 -13.17 -1.04 -1.62
CA ALA A 102 -14.38 -1.06 -0.81
C ALA A 102 -15.64 -1.46 -1.62
N ALA A 103 -15.78 -0.97 -2.85
CA ALA A 103 -16.89 -1.32 -3.74
C ALA A 103 -16.89 -2.81 -4.12
N SER A 104 -15.72 -3.38 -4.42
CA SER A 104 -15.59 -4.78 -4.83
C SER A 104 -15.94 -5.77 -3.71
N ARG A 105 -15.64 -5.44 -2.44
CA ARG A 105 -15.81 -6.39 -1.32
C ARG A 105 -17.25 -6.55 -0.81
N LYS A 106 -18.22 -5.75 -1.29
CA LYS A 106 -19.68 -5.81 -1.01
C LYS A 106 -20.10 -5.95 0.47
N ALA A 107 -19.16 -5.86 1.41
CA ALA A 107 -19.38 -6.08 2.82
C ALA A 107 -19.88 -4.77 3.45
N LYS A 108 -21.08 -4.81 4.04
CA LYS A 108 -21.60 -3.68 4.83
C LYS A 108 -20.60 -3.35 5.94
N GLY A 109 -19.89 -2.23 5.79
CA GLY A 109 -18.96 -1.70 6.78
C GLY A 109 -17.49 -2.04 6.59
N PHE A 110 -17.07 -2.74 5.52
CA PHE A 110 -15.65 -2.82 5.20
C PHE A 110 -15.15 -1.47 4.67
N THR A 111 -14.02 -1.01 5.20
CA THR A 111 -13.28 0.13 4.67
C THR A 111 -11.81 -0.24 4.67
N VAL A 112 -11.07 0.21 3.66
CA VAL A 112 -9.60 0.02 3.60
C VAL A 112 -8.94 0.61 4.85
N ALA A 113 -9.50 1.69 5.40
CA ALA A 113 -9.11 2.27 6.69
C ALA A 113 -9.08 1.28 7.87
N ARG A 114 -9.87 0.18 7.85
CA ARG A 114 -9.80 -0.85 8.90
C ARG A 114 -8.51 -1.65 8.87
N LEU A 115 -7.87 -1.74 7.71
CA LEU A 115 -6.60 -2.43 7.52
C LEU A 115 -5.39 -1.50 7.64
N THR A 116 -5.59 -0.17 7.55
CA THR A 116 -4.48 0.80 7.47
C THR A 116 -4.39 1.73 8.68
N ASN A 117 -5.51 2.17 9.25
CA ASN A 117 -5.49 3.18 10.29
C ASN A 117 -5.05 2.60 11.64
N ALA A 118 -4.08 3.26 12.27
CA ALA A 118 -3.46 2.78 13.51
C ALA A 118 -2.87 1.37 13.40
N LEU A 119 -2.30 1.06 12.22
CA LEU A 119 -1.71 -0.25 11.90
C LEU A 119 -0.79 -0.79 13.03
N PRO A 120 0.14 -0.02 13.63
CA PRO A 120 0.95 -0.53 14.74
C PRO A 120 0.10 -1.04 15.92
N THR A 121 -0.87 -0.24 16.36
CA THR A 121 -1.79 -0.63 17.45
C THR A 121 -2.67 -1.82 17.07
N GLN A 122 -3.07 -1.94 15.81
CA GLN A 122 -3.87 -3.06 15.33
C GLN A 122 -3.07 -4.36 15.30
N VAL A 123 -1.81 -4.30 14.87
CA VAL A 123 -0.88 -5.43 14.88
C VAL A 123 -0.59 -5.88 16.31
N GLU A 124 -0.38 -4.94 17.24
CA GLU A 124 -0.21 -5.25 18.67
C GLU A 124 -1.43 -5.97 19.25
N ARG A 125 -2.66 -5.51 18.95
CA ARG A 125 -3.90 -6.18 19.40
C ARG A 125 -4.07 -7.58 18.81
N ALA A 126 -3.47 -7.82 17.66
CA ALA A 126 -3.43 -9.13 17.04
C ALA A 126 -2.28 -10.01 17.55
N ASP A 127 -1.50 -9.55 18.54
CA ASP A 127 -0.31 -10.25 19.07
C ASP A 127 0.75 -10.50 17.98
N GLY A 128 0.88 -9.55 17.03
CA GLY A 128 1.78 -9.67 15.89
C GLY A 128 1.26 -10.55 14.74
N ASP A 129 0.10 -11.19 14.89
CA ASP A 129 -0.49 -12.06 13.86
C ASP A 129 -1.25 -11.27 12.79
N LEU A 130 -0.61 -11.07 11.64
CA LEU A 130 -1.19 -10.37 10.49
C LEU A 130 -2.34 -11.14 9.84
N ALA A 131 -2.37 -12.47 9.95
CA ALA A 131 -3.46 -13.29 9.42
C ALA A 131 -4.72 -13.08 10.26
N LYS A 132 -4.58 -13.09 11.59
CA LYS A 132 -5.66 -12.79 12.54
C LYS A 132 -6.19 -11.37 12.36
N LEU A 133 -5.31 -10.39 12.14
CA LEU A 133 -5.71 -9.01 11.85
C LEU A 133 -6.56 -8.92 10.58
N ALA A 134 -6.11 -9.54 9.48
CA ALA A 134 -6.82 -9.51 8.21
C ALA A 134 -8.21 -10.17 8.31
N LEU A 135 -8.32 -11.33 8.95
CA LEU A 135 -9.60 -12.03 9.17
C LEU A 135 -10.58 -11.23 10.04
N GLY A 136 -10.07 -10.47 11.02
CA GLY A 136 -10.90 -9.59 11.85
C GLY A 136 -11.42 -8.37 11.10
N SER A 137 -10.68 -7.91 10.10
CA SER A 137 -10.99 -6.71 9.32
C SER A 137 -12.00 -6.97 8.18
N GLU A 138 -11.94 -8.15 7.55
CA GLU A 138 -12.82 -8.49 6.42
C GLU A 138 -13.30 -9.94 6.43
N ARG A 139 -14.63 -10.13 6.36
CA ARG A 139 -15.28 -11.46 6.48
C ARG A 139 -15.08 -12.40 5.29
N SER A 140 -14.71 -11.86 4.13
CA SER A 140 -14.52 -12.62 2.89
C SER A 140 -13.09 -13.15 2.70
N ILE A 141 -12.18 -12.82 3.62
CA ILE A 141 -10.87 -13.44 3.72
C ILE A 141 -11.03 -14.80 4.42
N ARG A 142 -10.43 -15.83 3.84
CA ARG A 142 -10.40 -17.20 4.39
C ARG A 142 -8.98 -17.70 4.51
N LEU A 143 -8.74 -18.59 5.46
CA LEU A 143 -7.48 -19.34 5.52
C LEU A 143 -7.60 -20.63 4.75
N VAL A 144 -6.54 -20.98 4.00
CA VAL A 144 -6.41 -22.35 3.47
C VAL A 144 -6.25 -23.30 4.65
N ARG A 145 -7.06 -24.37 4.68
CA ARG A 145 -6.91 -25.43 5.69
C ARG A 145 -5.56 -26.10 5.47
N SER A 146 -4.73 -26.15 6.51
CA SER A 146 -3.52 -26.98 6.53
C SER A 146 -3.90 -28.40 6.15
N ALA A 147 -3.26 -28.95 5.11
CA ALA A 147 -3.35 -30.37 4.82
C ALA A 147 -2.86 -31.10 6.07
N ARG A 148 -3.74 -31.88 6.71
CA ARG A 148 -3.35 -32.82 7.76
C ARG A 148 -2.12 -33.57 7.26
N SER A 149 -1.01 -33.47 8.00
CA SER A 149 0.14 -34.33 7.76
C SER A 149 -0.34 -35.77 7.86
N THR A 150 -0.41 -36.47 6.73
CA THR A 150 -0.57 -37.91 6.72
C THR A 150 0.66 -38.47 7.44
N PRO A 151 0.52 -39.14 8.60
CA PRO A 151 1.65 -39.85 9.17
C PRO A 151 1.98 -41.00 8.22
N ILE A 152 3.26 -41.08 7.83
CA ILE A 152 3.84 -42.25 7.17
C ILE A 152 3.98 -43.36 8.22
#